data_AF-A0A5D2P9S4-F1
#
_entry.id   AF-A0A5D2P9S4-F1
#
_cell.length_a   1.000
_cell.length_b   1.000
_cell.length_c   1.000
_cell.angle_alpha   90.00
_cell.angle_beta   90.00
_cell.angle_gamma   90.00
#
_symmetry.space_group_name_H-M   'P 1'
#
loop_
_entity.id
_entity.type
_entity.pdbx_description
1 polymer ?
#
loop_
_entity_poly.entity_id
_entity_poly.type
_entity_poly.pdbx_seq_one_letter_code
_entity_poly.pdbx_strand_id
1 'polypeptide(L)'
;MSRRGTAEEKTAKFDPIYRNRLVNILVNRKALAIRWLLGASRKCPGRNMAFKLSSELVDAAKGSGDALRKKEETHRMAEANRAFAHFR
;
A
#
# COMPACT_ATOMS: atom_id res chain seq x y z
N MET A 1 -38.70 5.03 -36.04
CA MET A 1 -37.79 3.87 -36.03
C MET A 1 -36.49 4.26 -36.73
N SER A 2 -35.39 4.42 -36.00
CA SER A 2 -34.05 4.44 -36.59
C SER A 2 -33.04 4.01 -35.54
N ARG A 3 -32.45 2.83 -35.74
CA ARG A 3 -31.48 2.20 -34.84
C ARG A 3 -30.10 2.79 -35.14
N ARG A 4 -29.49 3.48 -34.16
CA ARG A 4 -28.04 3.70 -34.11
C ARG A 4 -27.54 3.18 -32.77
N GLY A 5 -27.07 1.94 -32.76
CA GLY A 5 -26.33 1.38 -31.64
C GLY A 5 -24.96 2.04 -31.58
N THR A 6 -24.66 2.73 -30.50
CA THR A 6 -23.31 3.19 -30.19
C THR A 6 -22.50 2.00 -29.74
N ALA A 7 -21.47 1.67 -30.52
CA ALA A 7 -20.53 0.60 -30.23
C ALA A 7 -19.86 0.84 -28.87
N GLU A 8 -19.96 -0.13 -27.97
CA GLU A 8 -19.19 -0.14 -26.73
C GLU A 8 -17.70 -0.19 -27.08
N GLU A 9 -17.01 0.83 -26.60
CA GLU A 9 -15.58 1.04 -26.71
C GLU A 9 -14.84 -0.12 -26.03
N LYS A 10 -14.31 -1.04 -26.82
CA LYS A 10 -13.40 -2.10 -26.36
C LYS A 10 -12.09 -1.46 -25.92
N THR A 11 -12.00 -1.05 -24.66
CA THR A 11 -10.75 -0.59 -24.08
C THR A 11 -9.73 -1.74 -24.11
N ALA A 12 -8.63 -1.50 -24.80
CA ALA A 12 -7.59 -2.45 -25.12
C ALA A 12 -6.98 -3.08 -23.86
N LYS A 13 -6.64 -4.38 -23.95
CA LYS A 13 -5.92 -5.13 -22.92
C LYS A 13 -4.64 -4.39 -22.53
N PHE A 14 -4.56 -3.99 -21.28
CA PHE A 14 -3.43 -3.29 -20.66
C PHE A 14 -2.11 -4.07 -20.81
N ASP A 15 -1.11 -3.45 -21.47
CA ASP A 15 0.18 -4.05 -21.81
C ASP A 15 1.04 -4.46 -20.59
N PRO A 16 1.74 -5.61 -20.64
CA PRO A 16 2.48 -6.18 -19.51
C PRO A 16 3.73 -5.40 -19.08
N ILE A 17 4.19 -4.42 -19.87
CA ILE A 17 5.39 -3.62 -19.58
C ILE A 17 5.16 -2.63 -18.43
N TYR A 18 3.91 -2.16 -18.21
CA TYR A 18 3.57 -1.30 -17.05
C TYR A 18 3.69 -2.02 -15.70
N ARG A 19 3.74 -3.36 -15.71
CA ARG A 19 4.00 -4.18 -14.53
C ARG A 19 5.45 -4.02 -14.04
N ASN A 20 6.41 -3.68 -14.90
CA ASN A 20 7.82 -3.65 -14.51
C ASN A 20 8.21 -2.38 -13.72
N ARG A 21 7.45 -1.27 -13.84
CA ARG A 21 7.60 -0.11 -12.94
C ARG A 21 7.07 -0.39 -11.53
N LEU A 22 6.01 -1.20 -11.43
CA LEU A 22 5.47 -1.69 -10.16
C LEU A 22 6.40 -2.72 -9.49
N VAL A 23 7.11 -3.53 -10.28
CA VAL A 23 8.10 -4.50 -9.76
C VAL A 23 9.31 -3.81 -9.13
N ASN A 24 9.74 -2.65 -9.63
CA ASN A 24 10.80 -1.86 -8.99
C ASN A 24 10.31 -1.17 -7.68
N ILE A 25 9.00 -0.94 -7.55
CA ILE A 25 8.35 -0.50 -6.29
C ILE A 25 8.24 -1.65 -5.25
N LEU A 26 8.34 -2.92 -5.69
CA LEU A 26 8.04 -4.12 -4.90
C LEU A 26 9.21 -4.67 -4.08
N VAL A 27 10.46 -4.19 -4.24
CA VAL A 27 11.62 -4.74 -3.49
C VAL A 27 12.21 -3.74 -2.47
N ASN A 28 11.68 -2.52 -2.37
CA ASN A 28 12.25 -1.52 -1.49
C ASN A 28 11.52 -1.47 -0.14
N ARG A 29 12.03 -2.20 0.86
CA ARG A 29 11.53 -2.18 2.26
C ARG A 29 11.35 -0.74 2.77
N LYS A 30 12.22 0.18 2.35
CA LYS A 30 12.14 1.61 2.67
C LYS A 30 10.90 2.27 2.06
N ALA A 31 10.58 1.99 0.80
CA ALA A 31 9.40 2.55 0.15
C ALA A 31 8.09 2.05 0.78
N LEU A 32 8.06 0.80 1.24
CA LEU A 32 6.92 0.26 1.98
C LEU A 32 6.75 0.95 3.34
N ALA A 33 7.84 1.12 4.09
CA ALA A 33 7.82 1.84 5.35
C ALA A 33 7.35 3.29 5.19
N ILE A 34 7.84 4.00 4.17
CA ILE A 34 7.41 5.38 3.84
C ILE A 34 5.90 5.43 3.52
N ARG A 35 5.39 4.46 2.76
CA ARG A 35 3.96 4.36 2.45
C ARG A 35 3.11 4.17 3.70
N TRP A 36 3.54 3.33 4.63
CA TRP A 36 2.82 3.10 5.89
C TRP A 36 2.83 4.33 6.80
N LEU A 37 3.98 5.00 6.94
CA LEU A 37 4.09 6.26 7.68
C LEU A 37 3.17 7.34 7.10
N LEU A 38 3.23 7.57 5.79
CA LEU A 38 2.34 8.53 5.12
C LEU A 38 0.85 8.18 5.28
N GLY A 39 0.51 6.89 5.21
CA GLY A 39 -0.85 6.41 5.40
C GLY A 39 -1.38 6.64 6.81
N ALA A 40 -0.53 6.38 7.82
CA ALA A 40 -0.85 6.63 9.22
C ALA A 40 -1.01 8.13 9.52
N SER A 41 -0.05 8.95 9.09
CA SER A 41 -0.10 10.41 9.29
C SER A 41 -1.30 11.07 8.62
N ARG A 42 -1.81 10.53 7.51
CA ARG A 42 -3.03 11.05 6.85
C ARG A 42 -4.30 10.74 7.63
N LYS A 43 -4.35 9.63 8.36
CA LYS A 43 -5.50 9.22 9.17
C LYS A 43 -5.54 9.94 10.52
N CYS A 44 -4.40 10.40 11.01
CA CYS A 44 -4.32 11.13 12.26
C CYS A 44 -5.07 12.49 12.18
N PRO A 45 -5.92 12.82 13.17
CA PRO A 45 -6.57 14.13 13.25
C PRO A 45 -5.53 15.23 13.59
N GLY A 46 -5.69 16.43 13.01
CA GLY A 46 -4.77 17.55 13.27
C GLY A 46 -4.69 18.55 12.12
N ARG A 47 -4.09 19.72 12.38
CA ARG A 47 -4.10 20.88 11.45
C ARG A 47 -3.16 20.76 10.26
N ASN A 48 -1.91 20.34 10.45
CA ASN A 48 -0.90 20.36 9.38
C ASN A 48 -0.22 18.99 9.23
N MET A 49 -0.08 18.54 7.97
CA MET A 49 0.54 17.27 7.59
C MET A 49 1.99 17.15 8.13
N ALA A 50 2.74 18.25 8.18
CA ALA A 50 4.10 18.24 8.72
C ALA A 50 4.14 17.79 10.19
N PHE A 51 3.23 18.32 11.02
CA PHE A 51 3.12 17.95 12.44
C PHE A 51 2.62 16.51 12.63
N LYS A 52 1.69 16.06 11.80
CA LYS A 52 1.20 14.67 11.84
C LYS A 52 2.32 13.69 11.51
N LEU A 53 3.13 14.01 10.49
CA LEU A 53 4.26 13.18 10.09
C LEU A 53 5.35 13.17 11.16
N SER A 54 5.69 14.31 11.75
CA SER A 54 6.68 14.36 12.82
C SER A 54 6.22 13.58 14.05
N SER A 55 4.95 13.67 14.43
CA SER A 55 4.39 12.87 15.54
C SER A 55 4.50 11.38 15.24
N GLU A 56 4.03 10.95 14.08
CA GLU A 56 4.08 9.54 13.68
C GLU A 56 5.52 9.00 13.61
N LEU A 57 6.48 9.82 13.17
CA LEU A 57 7.90 9.44 13.15
C LEU A 57 8.46 9.26 14.56
N VAL A 58 8.10 10.14 15.50
CA VAL A 58 8.51 10.02 16.91
C VAL A 58 7.87 8.77 17.54
N ASP A 59 6.60 8.52 17.26
CA ASP A 59 5.89 7.34 17.78
C ASP A 59 6.48 6.06 17.19
N ALA A 60 6.75 6.03 15.89
CA ALA A 60 7.42 4.92 15.21
C ALA A 60 8.83 4.66 15.76
N ALA A 61 9.59 5.71 16.09
CA ALA A 61 10.91 5.58 16.71
C ALA A 61 10.85 5.00 18.13
N LYS A 62 9.76 5.24 18.87
CA LYS A 62 9.48 4.66 20.19
C LYS A 62 8.91 3.24 20.12
N GLY A 63 8.72 2.68 18.93
CA GLY A 63 8.09 1.37 18.79
C GLY A 63 6.56 1.41 18.98
N SER A 64 5.92 2.53 18.67
CA SER A 64 4.46 2.70 18.69
C SER A 64 3.96 3.32 17.37
N GLY A 65 2.67 3.57 17.27
CA GLY A 65 2.05 4.23 16.11
C GLY A 65 1.41 3.27 15.11
N ASP A 66 0.56 3.83 14.27
CA ASP A 66 -0.27 3.08 13.32
C ASP A 66 0.56 2.45 12.20
N ALA A 67 1.66 3.10 11.81
CA ALA A 67 2.58 2.56 10.82
C ALA A 67 3.27 1.29 11.33
N LEU A 68 3.65 1.24 12.61
CA LEU A 68 4.31 0.08 13.20
C LEU A 68 3.33 -1.06 13.44
N ARG A 69 2.13 -0.76 13.94
CA ARG A 69 1.05 -1.75 14.10
C ARG A 69 0.76 -2.47 12.79
N LYS A 70 0.75 -1.74 11.67
CA LYS A 70 0.55 -2.33 10.34
C LYS A 70 1.71 -3.24 9.90
N LYS A 71 2.94 -2.90 10.25
CA LYS A 71 4.11 -3.76 10.02
C LYS A 71 3.96 -5.07 10.77
N GLU A 72 3.62 -5.00 12.06
CA GLU A 72 3.48 -6.18 12.92
C GLU A 72 2.34 -7.09 12.47
N GLU A 73 1.19 -6.52 12.11
CA GLU A 73 0.06 -7.27 11.56
C GLU A 73 0.46 -8.01 10.28
N THR A 74 1.16 -7.32 9.37
CA THR A 74 1.65 -7.91 8.12
C THR A 74 2.64 -9.05 8.39
N HIS A 75 3.53 -8.88 9.36
CA HIS A 75 4.49 -9.92 9.77
C HIS A 75 3.77 -11.13 10.39
N ARG A 76 2.83 -10.90 11.32
CA ARG A 76 2.05 -11.96 11.96
C ARG A 76 1.23 -12.75 10.95
N MET A 77 0.59 -12.07 9.99
CA MET A 77 -0.13 -12.74 8.90
C MET A 77 0.82 -13.57 8.03
N ALA A 78 2.02 -13.07 7.74
CA ALA A 78 3.02 -13.82 6.99
C ALA A 78 3.50 -15.06 7.76
N GLU A 79 3.70 -14.96 9.08
CA GLU A 79 4.05 -16.08 9.96
C GLU A 79 2.94 -17.12 10.03
N ALA A 80 1.68 -16.70 10.13
CA ALA A 80 0.53 -17.60 10.11
C ALA A 80 0.42 -18.37 8.79
N ASN A 81 0.69 -17.69 7.67
CA ASN A 81 0.68 -18.30 6.33
C ASN A 81 1.94 -19.16 6.04
N ARG A 82 2.95 -19.12 6.91
CA ARG A 82 4.17 -19.93 6.77
C ARG A 82 3.88 -21.43 6.80
N ALA A 83 2.89 -21.85 7.60
CA ALA A 83 2.44 -23.24 7.65
C ALA A 83 1.84 -23.72 6.32
N PHE A 84 1.25 -22.82 5.54
CA PHE A 84 0.66 -23.14 4.24
C PHE A 84 1.63 -23.03 3.06
N ALA A 85 2.86 -22.54 3.28
CA ALA A 85 3.85 -22.37 2.22
C ALA A 85 4.34 -23.70 1.60
N HIS A 86 4.10 -24.81 2.30
CA HIS A 86 4.49 -26.16 1.89
C HIS A 86 3.41 -26.94 1.12
N PHE A 87 2.16 -26.45 1.09
CA PHE A 87 1.13 -27.03 0.22
C PHE A 87 1.31 -26.44 -1.18
N ARG A 88 2.05 -27.14 -2.04
CA ARG A 88 2.24 -26.76 -3.45
C ARG A 88 2.09 -27.97 -4.36
#